data_AF-A0A3N0ARC5-F1
#
_entry.id   AF-A0A3N0ARC5-F1
#
_cell.length_a   1.000
_cell.length_b   1.000
_cell.length_c   1.000
_cell.angle_alpha   90.00
_cell.angle_beta   90.00
_cell.angle_gamma   90.00
#
_symmetry.space_group_name_H-M   'P 1'
#
loop_
_entity.id
_entity.type
_entity.pdbx_description
1 polymer ?
#
loop_
_entity_poly.entity_id
_entity_poly.type
_entity_poly.pdbx_seq_one_letter_code
_entity_poly.pdbx_strand_id
1 'polypeptide(L)'
;LRSDRRCLLTLYSRPFRFQLALLMPDKTAAATESALDMLERAAPKAFRRLFSLLLTDNGAEFADCAGIERSALDPAAGRCSVYYCDVRQSQQKGGCERNHVELRKLLPKGRGISFDRLTGRDCAVLMSVFDSFYF
;
A
#
# COMPACT_ATOMS: atom_id res chain seq x y z
N LEU A 1 16.78 4.92 18.17
CA LEU A 1 16.25 3.85 17.28
C LEU A 1 16.35 4.36 15.86
N ARG A 2 17.23 3.76 15.04
CA ARG A 2 17.39 4.13 13.63
C ARG A 2 16.07 3.79 12.91
N SER A 3 15.43 4.76 12.26
CA SER A 3 14.26 4.46 11.43
C SER A 3 14.72 3.56 10.29
N ASP A 4 14.00 2.47 10.02
CA ASP A 4 14.24 1.68 8.82
C ASP A 4 14.07 2.58 7.60
N ARG A 5 14.93 2.37 6.58
CA ARG A 5 14.84 3.12 5.32
C ARG A 5 13.67 2.59 4.51
N ARG A 6 13.54 1.26 4.41
CA ARG A 6 12.44 0.60 3.72
C ARG A 6 11.14 0.74 4.48
N CYS A 7 10.03 0.79 3.74
CA CYS A 7 8.69 0.85 4.30
C CYS A 7 7.72 -0.04 3.52
N LEU A 8 6.53 -0.26 4.07
CA LEU A 8 5.47 -1.01 3.40
C LEU A 8 4.39 -0.05 2.92
N LEU A 9 4.09 -0.09 1.62
CA LEU A 9 2.86 0.45 1.06
C LEU A 9 1.76 -0.59 1.22
N THR A 10 0.72 -0.25 1.99
CA THR A 10 -0.43 -1.13 2.19
C THR A 10 -1.62 -0.65 1.39
N LEU A 11 -2.23 -1.51 0.59
CA LEU A 11 -3.45 -1.23 -0.15
C LEU A 11 -4.57 -2.10 0.39
N TYR A 12 -5.62 -1.48 0.92
CA TYR A 12 -6.75 -2.19 1.50
C TYR A 12 -8.00 -2.03 0.64
N SER A 13 -8.51 -3.14 0.13
CA SER A 13 -9.77 -3.19 -0.61
C SER A 13 -10.92 -3.53 0.34
N ARG A 14 -11.70 -2.51 0.71
CA ARG A 14 -12.86 -2.68 1.61
C ARG A 14 -13.93 -3.63 1.07
N PRO A 15 -14.33 -3.57 -0.22
CA PRO A 15 -15.40 -4.43 -0.75
C PRO A 15 -15.04 -5.92 -0.70
N PHE A 16 -13.75 -6.23 -0.88
CA PHE A 16 -13.25 -7.59 -0.93
C PHE A 16 -12.61 -8.05 0.38
N ARG A 17 -12.55 -7.18 1.41
CA ARG A 17 -11.87 -7.44 2.69
C ARG A 17 -10.49 -8.06 2.45
N PHE A 18 -9.66 -7.34 1.71
CA PHE A 18 -8.38 -7.86 1.25
C PHE A 18 -7.30 -6.78 1.37
N GLN A 19 -6.12 -7.15 1.88
CA GLN A 19 -5.01 -6.22 2.01
C GLN A 19 -3.74 -6.71 1.33
N LEU A 20 -3.11 -5.83 0.56
CA LEU A 20 -1.77 -6.04 0.04
C LEU A 20 -0.76 -5.21 0.81
N ALA A 21 0.47 -5.72 0.92
CA ALA A 21 1.63 -4.95 1.37
C ALA A 21 2.77 -5.10 0.37
N LEU A 22 3.21 -3.97 -0.18
CA LEU A 22 4.31 -3.86 -1.12
C LEU A 22 5.52 -3.24 -0.40
N LEU A 23 6.68 -3.87 -0.51
CA LEU A 23 7.91 -3.34 0.06
C LEU A 23 8.46 -2.21 -0.82
N MET A 24 8.64 -1.04 -0.21
CA MET A 24 9.21 0.14 -0.85
C MET A 24 10.62 0.42 -0.31
N PRO A 25 11.54 0.92 -1.17
CA PRO A 25 12.91 1.26 -0.75
C PRO A 25 12.97 2.43 0.23
N ASP A 26 12.03 3.37 0.13
CA ASP A 26 11.88 4.53 1.00
C ASP A 26 10.45 5.11 0.92
N LYS A 27 10.19 6.10 1.77
CA LYS A 27 8.89 6.75 1.92
C LYS A 27 8.79 7.98 0.99
N THR A 28 8.91 7.77 -0.32
CA THR A 28 8.87 8.85 -1.34
C THR A 28 7.74 8.63 -2.34
N ALA A 29 7.29 9.71 -3.00
CA ALA A 29 6.28 9.63 -4.06
C ALA A 29 6.72 8.74 -5.23
N ALA A 30 7.99 8.85 -5.64
CA ALA A 30 8.57 8.01 -6.69
C ALA A 30 8.57 6.52 -6.33
N ALA A 31 8.83 6.18 -5.06
CA ALA A 31 8.75 4.80 -4.58
C ALA A 31 7.30 4.28 -4.61
N THR A 32 6.32 5.10 -4.23
CA THR A 32 4.89 4.78 -4.33
C THR A 32 4.48 4.51 -5.77
N GLU A 33 4.83 5.40 -6.71
CA GLU A 33 4.54 5.24 -8.13
C GLU A 33 5.13 3.93 -8.68
N SER A 34 6.40 3.67 -8.41
CA SER A 34 7.09 2.45 -8.85
C SER A 34 6.44 1.18 -8.30
N ALA A 35 6.00 1.20 -7.04
CA ALA A 35 5.27 0.08 -6.43
C ALA A 35 3.91 -0.15 -7.11
N LEU A 36 3.18 0.91 -7.46
CA LEU A 36 1.93 0.82 -8.22
C LEU A 36 2.17 0.34 -9.65
N ASP A 37 3.26 0.75 -10.31
CA ASP A 37 3.63 0.30 -11.66
C ASP A 37 3.87 -1.20 -11.68
N MET A 38 4.65 -1.68 -10.71
CA MET A 38 4.92 -3.10 -10.55
C MET A 38 3.62 -3.88 -10.34
N LEU A 39 2.73 -3.40 -9.46
CA LEU A 39 1.47 -4.08 -9.16
C LEU A 39 0.53 -4.11 -10.39
N GLU A 40 0.41 -2.99 -11.09
CA GLU A 40 -0.40 -2.89 -12.31
C GLU A 40 0.12 -3.83 -13.40
N ARG A 41 1.44 -3.87 -13.64
CA ARG A 41 2.06 -4.78 -14.61
C ARG A 41 1.90 -6.25 -14.23
N ALA A 42 2.03 -6.57 -12.95
CA ALA A 42 1.94 -7.95 -12.46
C ALA A 42 0.51 -8.50 -12.54
N ALA A 43 -0.51 -7.67 -12.29
CA ALA A 43 -1.89 -8.11 -12.29
C ALA A 43 -2.87 -7.05 -12.84
N PRO A 44 -2.82 -6.72 -14.15
CA PRO A 44 -3.57 -5.58 -14.72
C PRO A 44 -5.08 -5.64 -14.47
N LYS A 45 -5.67 -6.82 -14.73
CA LYS A 45 -7.11 -7.05 -14.55
C LYS A 45 -7.52 -6.99 -13.08
N ALA A 46 -6.69 -7.53 -12.19
CA ALA A 46 -6.97 -7.55 -10.76
C ALA A 46 -6.81 -6.14 -10.16
N PHE A 47 -5.76 -5.41 -10.54
CA PHE A 47 -5.54 -4.03 -10.13
C PHE A 47 -6.75 -3.17 -10.48
N ARG A 48 -7.19 -3.19 -11.75
CA ARG A 48 -8.36 -2.42 -12.18
C ARG A 48 -9.65 -2.82 -11.46
N ARG A 49 -9.80 -4.09 -11.06
CA ARG A 49 -10.98 -4.54 -10.32
C ARG A 49 -10.96 -4.16 -8.84
N LEU A 50 -9.78 -4.19 -8.22
CA LEU A 50 -9.62 -4.04 -6.75
C LEU A 50 -9.26 -2.62 -6.32
N PHE A 51 -8.59 -1.86 -7.18
CA PHE A 51 -7.92 -0.60 -6.89
C PHE A 51 -8.16 0.47 -7.98
N SER A 52 -9.30 0.43 -8.67
CA SER A 52 -9.67 1.49 -9.63
C SER A 52 -9.82 2.88 -9.00
N LEU A 53 -10.05 2.92 -7.69
CA LEU A 53 -10.14 4.13 -6.89
C LEU A 53 -9.28 3.95 -5.63
N LEU A 54 -8.34 4.87 -5.42
CA LEU A 54 -7.49 4.92 -4.25
C LEU A 54 -7.89 6.11 -3.37
N LEU A 55 -8.08 5.86 -2.08
CA LEU A 55 -8.25 6.89 -1.07
C LEU A 55 -7.00 6.92 -0.20
N THR A 56 -6.22 8.00 -0.29
CA THR A 56 -4.96 8.20 0.44
C THR A 56 -5.11 9.29 1.49
N ASP A 57 -4.15 9.37 2.41
CA ASP A 57 -3.99 10.56 3.25
C ASP A 57 -3.12 11.61 2.54
N ASN A 58 -2.97 12.77 3.17
CA ASN A 58 -2.12 13.86 2.68
C ASN A 58 -0.63 13.65 2.98
N GLY A 59 -0.18 12.39 3.08
CA GLY A 59 1.23 12.04 3.25
C GLY A 59 2.08 12.49 2.05
N ALA A 60 3.32 12.88 2.30
CA ALA A 60 4.25 13.33 1.26
C ALA A 60 4.55 12.23 0.22
N GLU A 61 4.46 10.96 0.62
CA GLU A 61 4.57 9.79 -0.25
C GLU A 61 3.41 9.65 -1.26
N PHE A 62 2.33 10.41 -1.07
CA PHE A 62 1.16 10.43 -1.95
C PHE A 62 0.97 11.80 -2.63
N ALA A 63 1.94 12.71 -2.52
CA ALA A 63 1.79 14.08 -3.02
C ALA A 63 1.73 14.16 -4.56
N ASP A 64 2.28 13.18 -5.27
CA ASP A 64 2.24 13.13 -6.74
C ASP A 64 0.99 12.42 -7.26
N CYS A 65 -0.11 13.17 -7.34
CA CYS A 65 -1.38 12.69 -7.86
C CYS A 65 -1.24 12.14 -9.30
N ALA A 66 -0.56 12.88 -10.18
CA ALA A 66 -0.41 12.49 -11.58
C ALA A 66 0.38 11.18 -11.74
N GLY A 67 1.46 10.99 -10.96
CA GLY A 67 2.22 9.74 -10.93
C GLY A 67 1.39 8.55 -10.47
N ILE A 68 0.54 8.75 -9.45
CA ILE A 68 -0.37 7.70 -8.95
C ILE A 68 -1.43 7.34 -10.00
N GLU A 69 -2.01 8.31 -10.70
CA GLU A 69 -3.08 8.07 -11.67
C GLU A 69 -2.57 7.59 -13.04
N ARG A 70 -1.33 7.94 -13.44
CA ARG A 70 -0.72 7.53 -14.72
C ARG A 70 -0.65 6.01 -14.83
N SER A 71 -1.08 5.39 -15.93
CA SER A 71 -0.86 3.96 -16.13
C SER A 71 0.54 3.61 -16.63
N ALA A 72 1.08 2.49 -16.14
CA ALA A 72 2.29 1.85 -16.61
C ALA A 72 2.09 1.06 -17.91
N LEU A 73 0.83 0.77 -18.27
CA LEU A 73 0.44 -0.03 -19.43
C LEU A 73 -0.08 0.86 -20.58
N ASP A 74 -0.91 1.85 -20.26
CA ASP A 74 -1.48 2.78 -21.24
C ASP A 74 -1.54 4.22 -20.67
N PRO A 75 -0.53 5.06 -20.98
CA PRO A 75 -0.48 6.44 -20.49
C PRO A 75 -1.72 7.28 -20.82
N ALA A 76 -2.51 6.92 -21.84
CA ALA A 76 -3.71 7.66 -22.23
C ALA A 76 -4.96 7.30 -21.40
N ALA A 77 -5.00 6.12 -20.78
CA ALA A 77 -6.19 5.62 -20.08
C ALA A 77 -6.15 5.82 -18.55
N GLY A 78 -4.96 6.03 -17.96
CA GLY A 78 -4.77 6.07 -16.50
C GLY A 78 -4.99 4.71 -15.82
N ARG A 79 -4.37 4.49 -14.65
CA ARG A 79 -4.51 3.23 -13.89
C ARG A 79 -5.67 3.25 -12.90
N CYS A 80 -5.90 4.39 -12.25
CA CYS A 80 -6.88 4.60 -11.20
C CYS A 80 -7.14 6.10 -11.00
N SER A 81 -8.19 6.43 -10.24
CA SER A 81 -8.40 7.78 -9.69
C SER A 81 -7.98 7.84 -8.23
N VAL A 82 -7.29 8.91 -7.82
CA VAL A 82 -6.85 9.11 -6.44
C VAL A 82 -7.66 10.21 -5.76
N TYR A 83 -8.05 9.96 -4.51
CA TYR A 83 -8.75 10.89 -3.64
C TYR A 83 -8.00 11.02 -2.33
N TYR A 84 -8.06 12.19 -1.71
CA TYR A 84 -7.40 12.47 -0.45
C TYR A 84 -8.42 12.66 0.66
N CYS A 85 -8.14 12.12 1.84
CA CYS A 85 -8.97 12.35 3.01
C CYS A 85 -8.99 13.83 3.41
N ASP A 86 -10.15 14.32 3.85
CA ASP A 86 -10.29 15.65 4.41
C ASP A 86 -9.41 15.82 5.67
N VAL A 87 -8.86 17.03 5.82
CA VAL A 87 -8.07 17.40 6.99
C VAL A 87 -8.98 17.27 8.23
N ARG A 88 -8.66 16.31 9.11
CA ARG A 88 -9.39 15.92 10.36
C ARG A 88 -10.47 14.84 10.23
N GLN A 89 -10.59 14.15 9.10
CA GLN A 89 -11.51 12.99 8.93
C GLN A 89 -10.77 11.64 8.86
N SER A 90 -9.86 11.38 9.80
CA SER A 90 -9.13 10.09 9.89
C SER A 90 -10.06 8.88 10.01
N GLN A 91 -11.29 9.08 10.48
CA GLN A 91 -12.32 8.03 10.61
C GLN A 91 -12.69 7.36 9.26
N GLN A 92 -12.47 8.03 8.12
CA GLN A 92 -12.68 7.44 6.79
C GLN A 92 -11.75 6.23 6.50
N LYS A 93 -10.67 6.08 7.29
CA LYS A 93 -9.67 5.02 7.18
C LYS A 93 -9.74 3.96 8.29
N GLY A 94 -10.81 3.92 9.10
CA GLY A 94 -10.88 3.05 10.28
C GLY A 94 -10.55 1.56 10.03
N GLY A 95 -10.89 1.03 8.84
CA GLY A 95 -10.48 -0.33 8.44
C GLY A 95 -8.99 -0.48 8.16
N CYS A 96 -8.37 0.49 7.48
CA CYS A 96 -6.93 0.48 7.20
C CYS A 96 -6.11 0.66 8.49
N GLU A 97 -6.54 1.53 9.40
CA GLU A 97 -5.88 1.72 10.70
C GLU A 97 -5.96 0.47 11.59
N ARG A 98 -7.11 -0.21 11.62
CA ARG A 98 -7.25 -1.49 12.34
C ARG A 98 -6.34 -2.55 11.75
N ASN A 99 -6.29 -2.68 10.42
CA ASN A 99 -5.41 -3.63 9.77
C ASN A 99 -3.93 -3.30 10.00
N HIS A 100 -3.56 -2.01 10.08
CA HIS A 100 -2.20 -1.59 10.44
C HIS A 100 -1.83 -2.03 11.86
N VAL A 101 -2.77 -2.03 12.80
CA VAL A 101 -2.54 -2.53 14.16
C VAL A 101 -2.29 -4.04 14.14
N GLU A 102 -3.12 -4.80 13.42
CA GLU A 102 -2.95 -6.25 13.30
C GLU A 102 -1.64 -6.61 12.57
N LEU A 103 -1.28 -5.87 11.51
CA LEU A 103 -0.02 -6.05 10.80
C LEU A 103 1.18 -5.79 11.72
N ARG A 104 1.08 -4.78 12.60
CA ARG A 104 2.13 -4.47 13.59
C ARG A 104 2.26 -5.51 14.69
N LYS A 105 1.24 -6.33 14.95
CA LYS A 105 1.38 -7.48 15.86
C LYS A 105 2.26 -8.57 15.23
N LEU A 106 2.11 -8.77 13.92
CA LEU A 106 2.94 -9.72 13.17
C LEU A 106 4.35 -9.18 12.88
N LEU A 107 4.49 -7.87 12.66
CA LEU A 107 5.76 -7.16 12.44
C LEU A 107 5.96 -5.99 13.42
N PRO A 108 6.35 -6.27 14.68
CA PRO A 108 6.55 -5.22 15.68
C PRO A 108 7.79 -4.37 15.36
N LYS A 109 7.57 -3.05 15.17
CA LYS A 109 8.65 -2.09 14.93
C LYS A 109 9.69 -2.12 16.05
N GLY A 110 10.96 -2.26 15.69
CA GLY A 110 12.09 -2.17 16.62
C GLY A 110 12.20 -3.32 17.63
N ARG A 111 11.39 -4.38 17.52
CA ARG A 111 11.43 -5.59 18.39
C ARG A 111 11.50 -6.89 17.59
N GLY A 112 12.40 -6.96 16.61
CA GLY A 112 12.71 -8.24 15.95
C GLY A 112 13.28 -8.08 14.54
N ILE A 113 12.43 -7.71 13.59
CA ILE A 113 12.77 -7.70 12.16
C ILE A 113 12.78 -6.25 11.65
N SER A 114 13.95 -5.78 11.21
CA SER A 114 14.09 -4.53 10.48
C SER A 114 13.49 -4.68 9.09
N PHE A 115 12.73 -3.68 8.64
CA PHE A 115 12.15 -3.69 7.29
C PHE A 115 13.22 -3.69 6.19
N ASP A 116 14.43 -3.22 6.50
CA ASP A 116 15.57 -3.28 5.59
C ASP A 116 16.00 -4.73 5.28
N ARG A 117 15.61 -5.70 6.13
CA ARG A 117 15.88 -7.13 5.94
C ARG A 117 14.75 -7.88 5.24
N LEU A 118 13.60 -7.26 5.02
CA LEU A 118 12.47 -7.90 4.35
C LEU A 118 12.71 -7.98 2.83
N THR A 119 12.16 -9.04 2.24
CA THR A 119 12.04 -9.24 0.80
C THR A 119 10.56 -9.22 0.39
N GLY A 120 10.30 -9.07 -0.92
CA GLY A 120 8.92 -9.16 -1.44
C GLY A 120 8.26 -10.51 -1.13
N ARG A 121 9.04 -11.61 -1.04
CA ARG A 121 8.53 -12.93 -0.67
C ARG A 121 8.05 -12.97 0.79
N ASP A 122 8.80 -12.33 1.69
CA ASP A 122 8.40 -12.24 3.10
C ASP A 122 7.08 -11.47 3.24
N CYS A 123 6.92 -10.39 2.48
CA CYS A 123 5.67 -9.64 2.43
C CYS A 123 4.50 -10.48 1.89
N ALA A 124 4.72 -11.29 0.85
CA ALA A 124 3.69 -12.16 0.30
C ALA A 124 3.24 -13.24 1.31
N VAL A 125 4.20 -13.87 2.02
CA VAL A 125 3.89 -14.84 3.07
C VAL A 125 3.13 -14.16 4.21
N LEU A 126 3.59 -12.99 4.65
CA LEU A 126 2.91 -12.20 5.68
C LEU A 126 1.46 -11.90 5.31
N MET A 127 1.19 -11.44 4.08
CA MET A 127 -0.16 -11.15 3.62
C MET A 127 -1.01 -12.42 3.52
N SER A 128 -0.45 -13.55 3.06
CA SER A 128 -1.21 -14.82 3.01
C SER A 128 -1.71 -15.27 4.38
N VAL A 129 -0.89 -15.10 5.43
CA VAL A 129 -1.29 -15.36 6.81
C VAL A 129 -2.29 -14.31 7.27
N PHE A 130 -2.00 -13.03 7.03
CA PHE A 130 -2.88 -11.94 7.43
C PHE A 130 -4.29 -12.08 6.87
N ASP A 131 -4.42 -12.24 5.56
CA ASP A 131 -5.72 -12.34 4.90
C ASP A 131 -6.47 -13.62 5.31
N SER A 132 -5.77 -14.73 5.60
CA SER A 132 -6.42 -15.97 6.04
C SER A 132 -6.97 -15.92 7.46
N PHE A 133 -6.39 -15.10 8.35
CA PHE A 133 -6.78 -15.04 9.77
C PHE A 133 -7.69 -13.86 10.09
N TYR A 134 -7.63 -12.78 9.30
CA TYR A 134 -8.29 -11.52 9.62
C TYR A 134 -9.44 -11.16 8.67
N PHE A 135 -9.65 -11.94 7.59
CA PHE A 135 -10.73 -11.75 6.63
C PHE A 135 -11.42 -13.06 6.27
#